data_AF-A0A7W9V6R2-F1
#
_entry.id   AF-A0A7W9V6R2-F1
#
_cell.length_a   1.000
_cell.length_b   1.000
_cell.length_c   1.000
_cell.angle_alpha   90.00
_cell.angle_beta   90.00
_cell.angle_gamma   90.00
#
_symmetry.space_group_name_H-M   'P 1'
#
loop_
_entity.id
_entity.type
_entity.pdbx_description
1 polymer ?
#
loop_
_entity_poly.entity_id
_entity_poly.type
_entity_poly.pdbx_seq_one_letter_code
_entity_poly.pdbx_strand_id
1 'polypeptide(L)'
;MRTLENFVISKESCSVPEEFRDVSLGNFLGLYENRAEHVGDIAFFSEGVAWRENMEVLQVKYGEILSNSLPHEKKSLCLLIRLSSEREVLMPVTGVKDGRFFDSLQVTRFLNRVVEDLQKKR
;
A
#
# COMPACT_ATOMS: atom_id res chain seq x y z
N MET A 1 -10.73 -18.38 9.06
CA MET A 1 -10.15 -17.20 8.38
C MET A 1 -9.58 -16.30 9.46
N ARG A 2 -8.30 -15.91 9.39
CA ARG A 2 -7.75 -14.90 10.30
C ARG A 2 -8.34 -13.54 9.90
N THR A 3 -8.86 -12.80 10.87
CA THR A 3 -9.29 -11.41 10.67
C THR A 3 -8.06 -10.57 10.39
N LEU A 4 -8.13 -9.75 9.35
CA LEU A 4 -7.06 -8.81 9.00
C LEU A 4 -7.18 -7.58 9.87
N GLU A 5 -6.52 -7.60 11.03
CA GLU A 5 -6.66 -6.54 12.03
C GLU A 5 -6.05 -5.21 11.59
N ASN A 6 -5.14 -5.23 10.61
CA ASN A 6 -4.43 -4.06 10.11
C ASN A 6 -5.12 -3.40 8.91
N PHE A 7 -6.09 -4.05 8.26
CA PHE A 7 -6.80 -3.46 7.11
C PHE A 7 -8.11 -2.83 7.56
N VAL A 8 -8.17 -1.50 7.51
CA VAL A 8 -9.36 -0.70 7.80
C VAL A 8 -10.00 -0.27 6.49
N ILE A 9 -11.09 -0.92 6.12
CA ILE A 9 -11.82 -0.60 4.88
C ILE A 9 -12.73 0.60 5.14
N SER A 10 -12.68 1.57 4.22
CA SER A 10 -13.63 2.68 4.16
C SER A 10 -15.05 2.13 4.04
N LYS A 11 -15.88 2.32 5.07
CA LYS A 11 -17.35 2.19 4.91
C LYS A 11 -17.87 3.50 4.33
N GLU A 12 -19.00 3.45 3.63
CA GLU A 12 -19.73 4.67 3.23
C GLU A 12 -19.77 5.61 4.44
N SER A 13 -19.12 6.79 4.35
CA SER A 13 -18.86 7.81 5.40
C SER A 13 -17.44 7.90 6.01
N CYS A 14 -16.48 7.04 5.68
CA CYS A 14 -15.11 7.21 6.18
C CYS A 14 -14.42 8.41 5.49
N SER A 15 -14.14 9.45 6.26
CA SER A 15 -13.31 10.58 5.82
C SER A 15 -11.87 10.12 5.57
N VAL A 16 -11.25 10.63 4.51
CA VAL A 16 -9.80 10.47 4.30
C VAL A 16 -9.06 11.00 5.52
N PRO A 17 -8.09 10.26 6.09
CA PRO A 17 -7.29 10.76 7.20
C PRO A 17 -6.60 12.08 6.83
N GLU A 18 -6.44 12.97 7.80
CA GLU A 18 -5.92 14.33 7.58
C GLU A 18 -4.55 14.32 6.88
N GLU A 19 -3.69 13.36 7.22
CA GLU A 19 -2.37 13.19 6.61
C GLU A 19 -2.40 12.81 5.12
N PHE A 20 -3.53 12.33 4.60
CA PHE A 20 -3.71 11.99 3.18
C PHE A 20 -4.70 12.93 2.48
N ARG A 21 -5.08 14.04 3.11
CA ARG A 21 -6.13 14.94 2.58
C ARG A 21 -5.77 15.55 1.22
N ASP A 22 -4.48 15.79 0.98
CA ASP A 22 -3.98 16.39 -0.27
C ASP A 22 -3.57 15.35 -1.32
N VAL A 23 -3.87 14.06 -1.08
CA VAL A 23 -3.57 12.99 -2.03
C VAL A 23 -4.54 13.04 -3.21
N SER A 24 -3.99 13.05 -4.42
CA SER A 24 -4.77 13.11 -5.66
C SER A 24 -4.73 11.77 -6.40
N LEU A 25 -5.28 10.72 -5.77
CA LEU A 25 -5.32 9.34 -6.28
C LEU A 25 -6.76 8.79 -6.42
N GLY A 26 -7.75 9.68 -6.54
CA GLY A 26 -9.16 9.32 -6.68
C GLY A 26 -9.82 9.00 -5.32
N ASN A 27 -10.77 8.06 -5.33
CA ASN A 27 -11.58 7.74 -4.16
C ASN A 27 -10.78 6.95 -3.13
N PHE A 28 -10.86 7.35 -1.86
CA PHE A 28 -10.27 6.61 -0.74
C PHE A 28 -11.01 5.29 -0.50
N LEU A 29 -10.25 4.19 -0.43
CA LEU A 29 -10.76 2.82 -0.28
C LEU A 29 -10.52 2.26 1.13
N GLY A 30 -9.43 2.66 1.77
CA GLY A 30 -9.09 2.18 3.11
C GLY A 30 -7.63 2.39 3.48
N LEU A 31 -7.27 1.90 4.66
CA LEU A 31 -5.93 1.98 5.22
C LEU A 31 -5.40 0.59 5.52
N TYR A 32 -4.08 0.46 5.41
CA TYR A 32 -3.31 -0.52 6.15
C TYR A 32 -2.58 0.18 7.29
N GLU A 33 -2.94 -0.17 8.51
CA GLU A 33 -2.35 0.35 9.73
C GLU A 33 -1.05 -0.40 10.04
N ASN A 34 0.09 0.28 9.98
CA ASN A 34 1.38 -0.33 10.25
C ASN A 34 1.54 -0.65 11.75
N ARG A 35 0.98 0.20 12.62
CA ARG A 35 1.02 0.10 14.09
C ARG A 35 2.42 -0.09 14.68
N ALA A 36 3.45 0.28 13.92
CA ALA A 36 4.84 0.25 14.33
C ALA A 36 5.34 1.67 14.58
N GLU A 37 6.17 1.83 15.61
CA GLU A 37 6.71 3.13 15.98
C GLU A 37 7.52 3.70 14.80
N HIS A 38 7.23 4.96 14.45
CA HIS A 38 7.85 5.69 13.32
C HIS A 38 7.53 5.16 11.92
N VAL A 39 6.60 4.21 11.77
CA VAL A 39 6.15 3.73 10.46
C VAL A 39 4.72 4.19 10.22
N GLY A 40 4.55 5.11 9.26
CA GLY A 40 3.24 5.63 8.89
C GLY A 40 2.35 4.58 8.21
N ASP A 41 1.04 4.82 8.22
CA ASP A 41 0.07 3.94 7.58
C ASP A 41 0.13 4.05 6.05
N ILE A 42 -0.48 3.08 5.37
CA ILE A 42 -0.65 3.10 3.91
C ILE A 42 -2.11 3.35 3.60
N ALA A 43 -2.40 4.41 2.85
CA ALA A 43 -3.72 4.67 2.31
C ALA A 43 -3.86 4.11 0.89
N PHE A 44 -4.98 3.42 0.65
CA PHE A 44 -5.36 2.86 -0.63
C PHE A 44 -6.45 3.73 -1.26
N PHE A 45 -6.26 4.06 -2.53
CA PHE A 45 -7.18 4.86 -3.32
C PHE A 45 -7.53 4.14 -4.63
N SER A 46 -8.54 4.62 -5.35
CA SER A 46 -8.96 3.99 -6.61
C SER A 46 -7.91 4.03 -7.71
N GLU A 47 -6.97 4.97 -7.68
CA GLU A 47 -5.93 5.14 -8.71
C GLU A 47 -4.50 4.88 -8.21
N GLY A 48 -4.30 4.66 -6.91
CA GLY A 48 -2.97 4.44 -6.36
C GLY A 48 -2.94 4.18 -4.87
N VAL A 49 -1.72 4.21 -4.34
CA VAL A 49 -1.42 4.09 -2.91
C VAL A 49 -0.60 5.27 -2.44
N ALA A 50 -0.78 5.67 -1.19
CA ALA A 50 0.02 6.72 -0.56
C ALA A 50 0.45 6.30 0.84
N TRP A 51 1.64 6.72 1.25
CA TRP A 51 2.16 6.51 2.61
C TRP A 51 3.15 7.62 2.95
N ARG A 52 3.50 7.76 4.24
CA ARG A 52 4.52 8.72 4.66
C ARG A 52 5.94 8.15 4.57
N GLU A 53 6.84 8.93 4.00
CA GLU A 53 8.28 8.69 3.95
C GLU A 53 8.99 9.99 4.35
N ASN A 54 9.80 9.96 5.42
CA ASN A 54 10.63 11.12 5.86
C ASN A 54 9.89 12.46 5.92
N MET A 55 8.72 12.50 6.57
CA MET A 55 7.81 13.67 6.72
C MET A 55 7.00 14.04 5.46
N GLU A 56 7.27 13.43 4.32
CA GLU A 56 6.53 13.66 3.08
C GLU A 56 5.51 12.55 2.81
N VAL A 57 4.44 12.87 2.08
CA VAL A 57 3.48 11.88 1.60
C VAL A 57 3.91 11.43 0.21
N LEU A 58 4.41 10.20 0.12
CA LEU A 58 4.72 9.57 -1.15
C LEU A 58 3.42 9.02 -1.76
N GLN A 59 3.21 9.32 -3.04
CA GLN A 59 2.06 8.86 -3.82
C GLN A 59 2.57 8.02 -4.99
N VAL A 60 1.96 6.85 -5.21
CA VAL A 60 2.28 5.96 -6.33
C VAL A 60 0.99 5.61 -7.05
N LYS A 61 0.90 5.97 -8.34
CA LYS A 61 -0.23 5.56 -9.18
C LYS A 61 -0.07 4.11 -9.61
N TYR A 62 -1.16 3.35 -9.63
CA TYR A 62 -1.11 1.95 -10.08
C TYR A 62 -0.61 1.81 -11.52
N GLY A 63 -0.93 2.79 -12.39
CA GLY A 63 -0.47 2.81 -13.78
C GLY A 63 1.04 3.04 -13.95
N GLU A 64 1.75 3.44 -12.91
CA GLU A 64 3.21 3.66 -12.91
C GLU A 64 3.97 2.42 -12.41
N ILE A 65 3.28 1.44 -11.80
CA ILE A 65 3.92 0.25 -11.24
C ILE A 65 4.26 -0.74 -12.37
N LEU A 66 5.54 -1.04 -12.53
CA LEU A 66 6.02 -2.08 -13.44
C LEU A 66 6.05 -3.45 -12.76
N SER A 67 6.52 -3.49 -11.52
CA SER A 67 6.60 -4.71 -10.73
C SER A 67 6.65 -4.39 -9.23
N ASN A 68 6.36 -5.39 -8.41
CA ASN A 68 6.59 -5.34 -6.97
C ASN A 68 7.14 -6.68 -6.47
N SER A 69 7.93 -6.65 -5.40
CA SER A 69 8.58 -7.83 -4.84
C SER A 69 8.81 -7.72 -3.34
N LEU A 70 9.06 -8.86 -2.70
CA LEU A 70 9.40 -8.98 -1.29
C LEU A 70 10.92 -9.16 -1.16
N PRO A 71 11.69 -8.12 -0.81
CA PRO A 71 13.16 -8.13 -0.88
C PRO A 71 13.81 -9.17 0.05
N HIS A 72 13.10 -9.59 1.09
CA HIS A 72 13.56 -10.60 2.06
C HIS A 72 12.57 -11.75 2.21
N GLU A 73 11.77 -12.02 1.18
CA GLU A 73 10.73 -13.06 1.17
C GLU A 73 9.85 -13.02 2.42
N LYS A 74 9.84 -14.11 3.21
CA LYS A 74 9.08 -14.26 4.46
C LYS A 74 9.47 -13.30 5.59
N LYS A 75 10.64 -12.67 5.49
CA LYS A 75 11.15 -11.71 6.48
C LYS A 75 10.95 -10.26 6.06
N SER A 76 10.33 -10.01 4.90
CA SER A 76 10.13 -8.66 4.39
C SER A 76 9.16 -7.87 5.26
N LEU A 77 9.59 -6.68 5.67
CA LEU A 77 8.77 -5.68 6.36
C LEU A 77 8.39 -4.52 5.43
N CYS A 78 8.70 -4.67 4.14
CA CYS A 78 8.41 -3.72 3.09
C CYS A 78 8.18 -4.45 1.79
N LEU A 79 7.54 -3.75 0.87
CA LEU A 79 7.38 -4.15 -0.51
C LEU A 79 8.24 -3.23 -1.38
N LEU A 80 9.10 -3.81 -2.20
CA LEU A 80 9.85 -3.06 -3.21
C LEU A 80 8.94 -2.86 -4.41
N ILE A 81 8.71 -1.62 -4.81
CA ILE A 81 7.90 -1.26 -5.97
C ILE A 81 8.82 -0.60 -6.99
N ARG A 82 8.84 -1.15 -8.20
CA ARG A 82 9.56 -0.57 -9.34
C ARG A 82 8.60 0.23 -10.21
N LEU A 83 8.92 1.50 -10.43
CA LEU A 83 8.11 2.43 -11.20
C LEU A 83 8.59 2.52 -12.66
N SER A 84 7.72 2.98 -13.56
CA SER A 84 8.03 3.23 -14.97
C SER A 84 9.06 4.34 -15.16
N SER A 85 9.29 5.17 -14.14
CA SER A 85 10.35 6.18 -14.10
C SER A 85 11.72 5.62 -13.74
N GLU A 86 11.87 4.29 -13.65
CA GLU A 86 13.06 3.58 -13.15
C GLU A 86 13.36 3.78 -11.66
N ARG A 87 12.56 4.60 -10.97
CA ARG A 87 12.65 4.76 -9.51
C ARG A 87 12.16 3.50 -8.81
N GLU A 88 12.85 3.11 -7.76
CA GLU A 88 12.40 2.10 -6.81
C GLU A 88 11.97 2.77 -5.51
N VAL A 89 10.86 2.33 -4.94
CA VAL A 89 10.32 2.82 -3.66
C VAL A 89 10.01 1.66 -2.74
N LEU A 90 10.20 1.87 -1.43
CA LEU A 90 9.92 0.88 -0.40
C LEU A 90 8.63 1.27 0.32
N MET A 91 7.59 0.46 0.12
CA MET A 91 6.32 0.63 0.82
C MET A 91 6.35 -0.19 2.12
N PRO A 92 6.20 0.43 3.30
CA PRO A 92 6.34 -0.27 4.57
C PRO A 92 5.10 -1.10 4.89
N VAL A 93 5.25 -2.42 4.99
CA VAL A 93 4.18 -3.34 5.39
C VAL A 93 4.69 -4.14 6.58
N THR A 94 4.63 -3.50 7.76
CA THR A 94 5.40 -3.94 8.93
C THR A 94 4.59 -4.81 9.88
N GLY A 95 3.33 -4.48 10.18
CA GLY A 95 2.35 -5.30 10.92
C GLY A 95 2.79 -5.71 12.35
N VAL A 96 1.90 -5.74 13.33
CA VAL A 96 2.29 -6.10 14.70
C VAL A 96 2.51 -7.62 14.86
N LYS A 97 3.62 -8.01 15.49
CA LYS A 97 4.10 -9.33 15.99
C LYS A 97 3.74 -10.63 15.23
N ASP A 98 2.48 -10.93 14.93
CA ASP A 98 2.01 -12.19 14.33
C ASP A 98 1.31 -11.97 12.98
N GLY A 99 1.92 -12.44 11.88
CA GLY A 99 1.29 -12.38 10.54
C GLY A 99 1.87 -11.37 9.55
N ARG A 100 3.00 -10.73 9.87
CA ARG A 100 3.69 -9.72 9.01
C ARG A 100 3.86 -10.15 7.55
N PHE A 101 4.33 -11.39 7.33
CA PHE A 101 4.46 -11.92 5.98
C PHE A 101 3.12 -12.08 5.24
N PHE A 102 2.05 -12.42 5.97
CA PHE A 102 0.73 -12.57 5.38
C PHE A 102 0.19 -11.23 4.89
N ASP A 103 0.38 -10.16 5.66
CA ASP A 103 0.00 -8.81 5.27
C ASP A 103 0.78 -8.37 4.03
N SER A 104 2.11 -8.50 4.03
CA SER A 104 2.95 -8.20 2.87
C SER A 104 2.50 -8.98 1.64
N LEU A 105 2.22 -10.27 1.78
CA LEU A 105 1.74 -11.12 0.67
C LEU A 105 0.36 -10.69 0.16
N GLN A 106 -0.53 -10.23 1.03
CA GLN A 106 -1.83 -9.73 0.62
C GLN A 106 -1.72 -8.41 -0.14
N VAL A 107 -0.89 -7.48 0.34
CA VAL A 107 -0.63 -6.23 -0.37
C VAL A 107 -0.01 -6.51 -1.74
N THR A 108 0.97 -7.44 -1.83
CA THR A 108 1.51 -7.93 -3.12
C THR A 108 0.40 -8.44 -4.04
N ARG A 109 -0.47 -9.32 -3.54
CA ARG A 109 -1.57 -9.90 -4.35
C ARG A 109 -2.55 -8.84 -4.82
N PHE A 110 -2.89 -7.89 -3.96
CA PHE A 110 -3.73 -6.76 -4.31
C PHE A 110 -3.11 -5.94 -5.44
N LEU A 111 -1.86 -5.51 -5.29
CA LEU A 111 -1.18 -4.71 -6.32
C LEU A 111 -1.05 -5.47 -7.64
N ASN A 112 -0.66 -6.75 -7.59
CA ASN A 112 -0.58 -7.59 -8.79
C ASN A 112 -1.91 -7.63 -9.52
N ARG A 113 -3.02 -7.85 -8.77
CA ARG A 113 -4.34 -7.92 -9.36
C ARG A 113 -4.75 -6.59 -10.01
N VAL A 114 -4.49 -5.46 -9.36
CA VAL A 114 -4.81 -4.14 -9.90
C VAL A 114 -4.01 -3.84 -11.16
N VAL A 115 -2.69 -4.11 -11.14
CA VAL A 115 -1.81 -3.88 -12.29
C VAL A 115 -2.20 -4.78 -13.47
N GLU A 116 -2.49 -6.06 -13.23
CA GLU A 116 -2.98 -6.99 -14.27
C GLU A 116 -4.30 -6.51 -14.89
N ASP A 117 -5.24 -6.05 -14.07
CA ASP A 117 -6.54 -5.57 -14.56
C ASP A 117 -6.41 -4.27 -15.35
N LEU A 118 -5.44 -3.40 -15.02
CA LEU A 118 -5.12 -2.22 -15.82
C LEU A 118 -4.48 -2.58 -17.16
N GLN A 119 -3.62 -3.60 -17.20
CA GLN A 119 -2.99 -4.08 -18.44
C GLN A 119 -4.00 -4.72 -19.38
N LYS A 120 -5.01 -5.45 -18.88
CA LYS A 120 -6.08 -6.05 -19.69
C LYS A 120 -7.03 -5.03 -20.32
N LYS A 121 -7.08 -3.81 -19.78
CA LYS A 121 -7.93 -2.72 -20.28
C LYS A 121 -7.24 -1.88 -21.37
N ARG A 122 -5.96 -2.13 -21.66
CA ARG A 122 -5.18 -1.50 -22.74
C ARG A 122 -5.16 -2.41 -23.95
#